data_AF-A0A5J6U772-F1
#
_entry.id   AF-A0A5J6U772-F1
#
_cell.length_a   1.000
_cell.length_b   1.000
_cell.length_c   1.000
_cell.angle_alpha   90.00
_cell.angle_beta   90.00
_cell.angle_gamma   90.00
#
_symmetry.space_group_name_H-M   'P 1'
#
loop_
_entity.id
_entity.type
_entity.pdbx_description
1 polymer ?
#
loop_
_entity_poly.entity_id
_entity_poly.type
_entity_poly.pdbx_seq_one_letter_code
_entity_poly.pdbx_strand_id
1 'polypeptide(L)'
;MSDDSVDGGGEARDHPQERLARLVNLLADGLDELGHLGPIPRAGAAEQLATVAREVIGGLAAVRREAFREARADGLTLTQIADQLGVSVQAVSQVLRKRPDD
;
A
#
# COMPACT_ATOMS: atom_id res chain seq x y z
N MET A 1 -15.32 -42.68 20.62
CA MET A 1 -14.55 -41.63 21.33
C MET A 1 -14.09 -40.67 20.25
N SER A 2 -14.89 -39.62 20.07
CA SER A 2 -14.58 -38.49 19.19
C SER A 2 -13.86 -37.45 20.05
N ASP A 3 -12.80 -36.87 19.51
CA ASP A 3 -12.46 -35.44 19.51
C ASP A 3 -10.96 -35.29 19.31
N ASP A 4 -10.58 -35.11 18.05
CA ASP A 4 -9.38 -34.36 17.68
C ASP A 4 -9.83 -33.36 16.61
N SER A 5 -10.43 -32.27 17.06
CA SER A 5 -10.64 -31.09 16.23
C SER A 5 -9.62 -30.05 16.66
N VAL A 6 -8.54 -30.03 15.91
CA VAL A 6 -7.49 -29.02 15.92
C VAL A 6 -8.15 -27.66 15.67
N ASP A 7 -8.27 -26.85 16.72
CA ASP A 7 -8.60 -25.43 16.60
C ASP A 7 -7.39 -24.73 15.98
N GLY A 8 -7.39 -24.72 14.66
CA GLY A 8 -6.50 -23.91 13.85
C GLY A 8 -6.84 -22.44 14.09
N GLY A 9 -6.23 -21.86 15.12
CA GLY A 9 -6.14 -20.43 15.34
C GLY A 9 -5.46 -19.77 14.14
N GLY A 10 -6.23 -19.56 13.08
CA GLY A 10 -5.86 -18.72 11.96
C GLY A 10 -5.83 -17.29 12.48
N GLU A 11 -4.68 -16.88 13.01
CA GLU A 11 -4.31 -15.48 13.11
C GLU A 11 -4.69 -14.83 11.79
N ALA A 12 -5.70 -13.95 11.84
CA ALA A 12 -6.18 -13.20 10.71
C ALA A 12 -4.95 -12.51 10.09
N ARG A 13 -4.48 -13.05 8.98
CA ARG A 13 -3.44 -12.42 8.16
C ARG A 13 -4.08 -11.17 7.61
N ASP A 14 -3.95 -10.09 8.37
CA ASP A 14 -4.42 -8.76 8.02
C ASP A 14 -3.90 -8.47 6.60
N HIS A 15 -4.79 -8.55 5.61
CA HIS A 15 -4.34 -8.54 4.23
C HIS A 15 -3.69 -7.16 3.99
N PRO A 16 -2.50 -7.08 3.38
CA PRO A 16 -1.79 -5.80 3.20
C PRO A 16 -2.65 -4.76 2.47
N GLN A 17 -3.56 -5.23 1.61
CA GLN A 17 -4.56 -4.41 0.92
C GLN A 17 -5.65 -3.89 1.86
N GLU A 18 -6.14 -4.68 2.81
CA GLU A 18 -7.12 -4.25 3.82
C GLU A 18 -6.52 -3.22 4.77
N ARG A 19 -5.27 -3.45 5.23
CA ARG A 19 -4.53 -2.47 6.02
C ARG A 19 -4.39 -1.15 5.27
N LEU A 20 -4.02 -1.20 3.99
CA LEU A 20 -3.90 -0.02 3.14
C LEU A 20 -5.24 0.72 2.98
N ALA A 21 -6.34 0.01 2.75
CA ALA A 21 -7.67 0.60 2.65
C ALA A 21 -8.06 1.33 3.94
N ARG A 22 -7.79 0.75 5.12
CA ARG A 22 -8.03 1.41 6.40
C ARG A 22 -7.22 2.69 6.57
N LEU A 23 -5.94 2.68 6.17
CA LEU A 23 -5.09 3.88 6.22
C LEU A 23 -5.56 4.98 5.26
N VAL A 24 -6.06 4.61 4.07
CA VAL A 24 -6.63 5.57 3.12
C VAL A 24 -7.88 6.24 3.69
N ASN A 25 -8.77 5.47 4.32
CA ASN A 25 -9.96 6.03 4.97
C ASN A 25 -9.57 6.97 6.13
N LEU A 26 -8.63 6.55 6.99
CA LEU A 26 -8.11 7.40 8.07
C LEU A 26 -7.55 8.72 7.55
N LEU A 27 -6.81 8.67 6.44
CA LEU A 27 -6.25 9.87 5.81
C LEU A 27 -7.37 10.76 5.24
N ALA A 28 -8.39 10.19 4.60
CA ALA A 28 -9.51 10.92 4.04
C ALA A 28 -10.32 11.63 5.13
N ASP A 29 -10.68 10.91 6.20
CA ASP A 29 -11.44 11.43 7.33
C ASP A 29 -10.66 12.56 8.03
N GLY A 30 -9.37 12.35 8.29
CA GLY A 30 -8.55 13.38 8.95
C GLY A 30 -8.34 14.64 8.10
N LEU A 31 -8.30 14.53 6.78
CA LEU A 31 -8.19 15.70 5.89
C LEU A 31 -9.46 16.56 5.92
N ASP A 32 -10.65 15.95 6.07
CA ASP A 32 -11.91 16.67 6.23
C ASP A 32 -11.91 17.49 7.52
N GLU A 33 -11.42 16.91 8.62
CA GLU A 33 -11.34 17.57 9.92
C GLU A 33 -10.40 18.79 9.93
N LEU A 34 -9.33 18.80 9.13
CA LEU A 34 -8.38 19.92 9.07
C LEU A 34 -9.05 21.25 8.75
N GLY A 35 -10.11 21.23 7.94
CA GLY A 35 -10.87 22.42 7.54
C GLY A 35 -11.48 23.17 8.72
N HIS A 36 -11.82 22.45 9.80
CA HIS A 36 -12.50 22.97 10.98
C HIS A 36 -11.56 23.45 12.09
N LEU A 37 -10.27 23.13 11.99
CA LEU A 37 -9.27 23.46 13.01
C LEU A 37 -8.69 24.87 12.83
N GLY A 38 -8.38 25.52 13.95
CA GLY A 38 -7.56 26.73 13.96
C GLY A 38 -6.11 26.45 13.55
N PRO A 39 -5.28 27.49 13.25
CA PRO A 39 -3.96 27.31 12.63
C PRO A 39 -3.00 26.37 13.36
N ILE A 40 -2.89 26.48 14.69
CA ILE A 40 -1.93 25.68 15.47
C ILE A 40 -2.38 24.21 15.61
N PRO A 41 -3.63 23.90 16.02
CA PRO A 41 -4.12 22.52 15.99
C PRO A 41 -4.08 21.89 14.60
N ARG A 42 -4.39 22.66 13.55
CA ARG A 42 -4.33 22.21 12.15
C ARG A 42 -2.93 21.77 11.75
N ALA A 43 -1.89 22.54 12.11
CA ALA A 43 -0.51 22.17 11.83
C ALA A 43 -0.12 20.86 12.53
N GLY A 44 -0.51 20.67 13.80
CA GLY A 44 -0.26 19.44 14.53
C GLY A 44 -0.97 18.21 13.93
N ALA A 45 -2.24 18.35 13.53
CA ALA A 45 -2.99 17.30 12.86
C ALA A 45 -2.42 16.99 11.46
N ALA A 46 -1.99 18.00 10.70
CA ALA A 46 -1.36 17.82 9.40
C ALA A 46 -0.05 17.00 9.48
N GLU A 47 0.76 17.20 10.52
CA GLU A 47 1.98 16.39 10.76
C GLU A 47 1.66 14.91 11.02
N GLN A 48 0.59 14.63 11.76
CA GLN A 48 0.13 13.26 12.00
C GLN A 48 -0.38 12.63 10.70
N LEU A 49 -1.19 13.35 9.93
CA LEU A 49 -1.69 12.88 8.63
C LEU A 49 -0.56 12.68 7.62
N ALA A 50 0.49 13.50 7.66
CA ALA A 50 1.68 13.29 6.83
C ALA A 50 2.35 11.94 7.13
N THR A 51 2.32 11.48 8.38
CA THR A 51 2.83 10.15 8.74
C THR A 51 1.97 9.04 8.15
N VAL A 52 0.64 9.14 8.28
CA VAL A 52 -0.30 8.20 7.67
C VAL A 52 -0.14 8.17 6.14
N ALA A 53 -0.02 9.34 5.51
CA ALA A 53 0.18 9.46 4.07
C ALA A 53 1.47 8.77 3.60
N ARG A 54 2.58 8.90 4.35
CA ARG A 54 3.82 8.17 4.04
C ARG A 54 3.62 6.66 4.05
N GLU A 55 2.87 6.13 5.01
CA GLU A 55 2.56 4.70 5.06
C GLU A 55 1.68 4.25 3.89
N VAL A 56 0.65 5.05 3.54
CA VAL A 56 -0.20 4.78 2.36
C VAL A 56 0.63 4.74 1.08
N ILE A 57 1.50 5.72 0.88
CA ILE A 57 2.38 5.80 -0.30
C ILE A 57 3.32 4.59 -0.35
N GLY A 58 3.91 4.21 0.79
CA GLY A 58 4.76 3.02 0.91
C GLY A 58 4.01 1.73 0.57
N GLY A 59 2.79 1.57 1.11
CA GLY A 59 1.92 0.43 0.84
C GLY A 59 1.52 0.33 -0.64
N LEU A 60 1.11 1.45 -1.26
CA LEU A 60 0.83 1.50 -2.70
C LEU A 60 2.05 1.15 -3.54
N ALA A 61 3.24 1.61 -3.16
CA ALA A 61 4.48 1.26 -3.85
C ALA A 61 4.78 -0.25 -3.75
N ALA A 62 4.50 -0.87 -2.61
CA ALA A 62 4.63 -2.32 -2.42
C ALA A 62 3.63 -3.10 -3.29
N VAL A 63 2.35 -2.71 -3.30
CA VAL A 63 1.32 -3.31 -4.16
C VAL A 63 1.71 -3.20 -5.64
N ARG A 64 2.15 -2.01 -6.08
CA ARG A 64 2.61 -1.80 -7.45
C ARG A 64 3.77 -2.73 -7.81
N ARG A 65 4.73 -2.91 -6.89
CA ARG A 65 5.87 -3.80 -7.12
C ARG A 65 5.44 -5.24 -7.24
N GLU A 66 4.52 -5.68 -6.38
CA GLU A 66 4.03 -7.06 -6.42
C GLU A 66 3.29 -7.35 -7.71
N ALA A 67 2.37 -6.47 -8.13
CA ALA A 67 1.69 -6.59 -9.42
C ALA A 67 2.67 -6.65 -10.61
N PHE A 68 3.78 -5.89 -10.56
CA PHE A 68 4.80 -5.96 -11.61
C PHE A 68 5.55 -7.29 -11.58
N ARG A 69 5.78 -7.89 -10.40
CA ARG A 69 6.41 -9.22 -10.28
C ARG A 69 5.49 -10.32 -10.78
N GLU A 70 4.20 -10.26 -10.46
CA GLU A 70 3.18 -11.17 -10.97
C GLU A 70 3.15 -11.11 -12.51
N ALA A 71 3.07 -9.90 -13.10
CA ALA A 71 3.14 -9.75 -14.56
C ALA A 71 4.43 -10.33 -15.17
N ARG A 72 5.57 -10.21 -14.47
CA ARG A 72 6.83 -10.84 -14.90
C ARG A 72 6.78 -12.37 -14.81
N ALA A 73 6.12 -12.92 -13.78
CA ALA A 73 5.91 -14.36 -13.62
C ALA A 73 4.97 -14.91 -14.71
N ASP A 74 4.00 -14.12 -15.15
CA ASP A 74 3.10 -14.41 -16.28
C ASP A 74 3.79 -14.26 -17.66
N GLY A 75 5.07 -13.89 -17.68
CA GLY A 75 5.90 -13.84 -18.88
C GLY A 75 5.91 -12.50 -19.61
N LEU A 76 5.21 -11.47 -19.12
CA LEU A 76 5.22 -10.15 -19.75
C LEU A 76 6.61 -9.51 -19.64
N THR A 77 7.11 -8.96 -20.74
CA THR A 77 8.36 -8.17 -20.77
C THR A 77 8.18 -6.79 -20.12
N LEU A 78 9.29 -6.16 -19.72
CA LEU A 78 9.25 -4.79 -19.16
C LEU A 78 8.61 -3.80 -20.15
N THR A 79 8.83 -3.98 -21.45
CA THR A 79 8.23 -3.16 -22.51
C THR A 79 6.72 -3.36 -22.56
N GLN A 80 6.23 -4.60 -22.55
CA GLN A 80 4.78 -4.87 -22.54
C GLN A 80 4.09 -4.30 -21.29
N ILE A 81 4.72 -4.41 -20.12
CA ILE A 81 4.21 -3.80 -18.88
C ILE A 81 4.17 -2.27 -19.02
N ALA A 82 5.25 -1.68 -19.52
CA ALA A 82 5.35 -0.23 -19.73
C ALA A 82 4.28 0.29 -20.70
N ASP A 83 4.10 -0.38 -21.84
CA ASP A 83 3.14 -0.02 -22.88
C ASP A 83 1.69 -0.12 -22.37
N GLN A 84 1.35 -1.20 -21.65
CA GLN A 84 -0.01 -1.37 -21.09
C GLN A 84 -0.35 -0.34 -20.02
N LEU A 85 0.63 0.12 -19.25
CA LEU A 85 0.44 1.09 -18.17
C LEU A 85 0.65 2.55 -18.60
N GLY A 86 1.14 2.79 -19.82
CA GLY A 86 1.46 4.14 -20.30
C GLY A 86 2.63 4.79 -19.55
N VAL A 87 3.59 3.99 -19.07
CA VAL A 87 4.79 4.46 -18.34
C VAL A 87 6.06 4.09 -19.09
N SER A 88 7.22 4.61 -18.67
CA SER A 88 8.49 4.23 -19.30
C SER A 88 9.00 2.87 -18.81
N VAL A 89 9.74 2.16 -19.67
CA VAL A 89 10.44 0.91 -19.30
C VAL A 89 11.39 1.13 -18.12
N GLN A 90 12.00 2.32 -18.03
CA GLN A 90 12.84 2.70 -16.90
C GLN A 90 12.05 2.75 -15.59
N ALA A 91 10.82 3.29 -15.59
CA ALA A 91 9.97 3.32 -14.41
C ALA A 91 9.63 1.89 -13.93
N VAL A 92 9.29 0.99 -14.85
CA VAL A 92 9.05 -0.43 -14.53
C VAL A 92 10.30 -1.07 -13.92
N SER A 93 11.46 -0.86 -14.55
CA SER A 93 12.75 -1.37 -14.05
C SER A 93 13.10 -0.84 -12.66
N GLN A 94 12.87 0.46 -12.39
CA GLN A 94 13.12 1.06 -11.08
C GLN A 94 12.23 0.45 -9.99
N VAL A 95 10.95 0.22 -10.27
CA VAL A 95 10.00 -0.41 -9.33
C VAL A 95 10.46 -1.80 -8.95
N LEU A 96 10.86 -2.61 -9.93
CA LEU A 96 11.32 -3.98 -9.72
C LEU A 96 12.70 -4.07 -9.04
N ARG A 97 13.58 -3.08 -9.26
CA ARG A 97 14.91 -3.02 -8.65
C ARG A 97 14.90 -2.67 -7.17
N LYS A 98 13.97 -1.81 -6.74
CA LYS A 98 13.96 -1.30 -5.37
C LYS A 98 13.63 -2.45 -4.41
N ARG A 99 14.54 -2.75 -3.47
CA ARG A 99 14.39 -3.85 -2.49
C ARG A 99 13.22 -3.57 -1.52
N PRO A 100 12.69 -4.58 -0.84
CA PRO A 100 11.61 -4.41 0.14
C PRO A 100 11.98 -3.49 1.32
N ASP A 101 13.28 -3.30 1.61
CA ASP A 101 13.77 -2.66 2.85
C ASP A 101 14.59 -1.36 2.63
N ASP A 102 14.36 -0.62 1.54
CA ASP A 102 14.95 0.73 1.30
C ASP A 102 13.93 1.88 1.38
#